data_AF-A0A1Y0N7I8-F1
#
_entry.id   AF-A0A1Y0N7I8-F1
#
_cell.length_a   1.000
_cell.length_b   1.000
_cell.length_c   1.000
_cell.angle_alpha   90.00
_cell.angle_beta   90.00
_cell.angle_gamma   90.00
#
_symmetry.space_group_name_H-M   'P 1'
#
loop_
_entity.id
_entity.type
_entity.pdbx_description
1 polymer ?
#
loop_
_entity_poly.entity_id
_entity_poly.type
_entity_poly.pdbx_seq_one_letter_code
_entity_poly.pdbx_strand_id
1 'polypeptide(L)'
;MTIEKISNTRSLTLQGRNARLCCLDPGYGIHRLYRFPEGGFKPAPPQFRNGRLDPPVGRPDDYGMLYAADSLLTAALECGALLLMPPAQPTYEISLIAEAELPPVKHVILRATQKVKLVDFMDSATASAFGLNIDGVLDHLPPWRQAAAQLIELLRQDMAYHDVVGVCYRS
;
A
#
# COMPACT_ATOMS: atom_id res chain seq x y z
N MET A 1 -7.72 8.88 17.71
CA MET A 1 -6.33 9.33 17.49
C MET A 1 -6.32 10.08 16.17
N THR A 2 -6.21 11.40 16.23
CA THR A 2 -6.29 12.29 15.06
C THR A 2 -5.05 12.10 14.21
N ILE A 3 -5.22 11.88 12.90
CA ILE A 3 -4.13 11.91 11.90
C ILE A 3 -3.68 13.37 11.80
N GLU A 4 -2.92 13.85 12.78
CA GLU A 4 -2.28 15.14 12.70
C GLU A 4 -0.95 15.01 11.95
N LYS A 5 -0.94 15.67 10.78
CA LYS A 5 0.21 16.10 9.96
C LYS A 5 0.80 15.08 8.97
N ILE A 6 0.02 14.79 7.92
CA ILE A 6 0.58 14.77 6.54
C ILE A 6 0.61 16.23 6.07
N SER A 7 1.64 16.99 6.45
CA SER A 7 1.61 18.45 6.41
C SER A 7 2.16 19.11 5.14
N ASN A 8 2.07 18.48 3.96
CA ASN A 8 2.36 19.17 2.68
C ASN A 8 1.63 18.52 1.51
N THR A 9 0.39 18.93 1.28
CA THR A 9 -0.38 18.55 0.08
C THR A 9 0.29 19.16 -1.15
N ARG A 10 0.84 18.32 -2.03
CA ARG A 10 1.30 18.72 -3.36
C ARG A 10 0.45 18.00 -4.41
N SER A 11 0.22 18.64 -5.55
CA SER A 11 -0.45 18.02 -6.70
C SER A 11 0.57 17.68 -7.78
N LEU A 12 0.30 16.60 -8.50
CA LEU A 12 1.03 16.16 -9.67
C LEU A 12 0.05 16.04 -10.83
N THR A 13 0.46 16.45 -12.03
CA THR A 13 -0.36 16.24 -13.24
C THR A 13 0.26 15.13 -14.07
N LEU A 14 -0.41 13.98 -14.15
CA LEU A 14 0.01 12.81 -14.91
C LEU A 14 -0.86 12.67 -16.16
N GLN A 15 -0.33 13.02 -17.34
CA GLN A 15 -1.07 13.01 -18.61
C GLN A 15 -2.46 13.69 -18.50
N GLY A 16 -2.51 14.87 -17.89
CA GLY A 16 -3.75 15.64 -17.70
C GLY A 16 -4.61 15.21 -16.50
N ARG A 17 -4.21 14.17 -15.76
CA ARG A 17 -4.86 13.76 -14.50
C ARG A 17 -4.19 14.44 -13.32
N ASN A 18 -4.96 15.21 -12.54
CA ASN A 18 -4.44 15.77 -11.29
C ASN A 18 -4.50 14.71 -10.18
N ALA A 19 -3.36 14.46 -9.58
CA ALA A 19 -3.19 13.51 -8.48
C ALA A 19 -2.62 14.23 -7.26
N ARG A 20 -3.24 14.02 -6.11
CA ARG A 20 -2.71 14.48 -4.83
C ARG A 20 -1.56 13.58 -4.41
N LEU A 21 -0.59 14.18 -3.72
CA LEU A 21 0.55 13.48 -3.16
C LEU A 21 0.51 13.50 -1.63
N CYS A 22 0.77 12.33 -1.04
CA CYS A 22 1.19 12.18 0.34
C CYS A 22 2.71 12.20 0.39
N CYS A 23 3.29 13.01 1.27
CA CYS A 23 4.74 13.12 1.42
C CYS A 23 5.17 12.57 2.78
N LEU A 24 6.09 11.61 2.77
CA LEU A 24 6.76 11.13 3.97
C LEU A 24 8.07 11.90 4.16
N ASP A 25 8.24 12.53 5.32
CA ASP A 25 9.48 13.22 5.65
C ASP A 25 10.60 12.23 6.02
N PRO A 26 11.87 12.61 5.87
CA PRO A 26 12.99 11.79 6.32
C PRO A 26 12.83 11.35 7.79
N GLY A 27 13.13 10.09 8.06
CA GLY A 27 12.98 9.46 9.37
C GLY A 27 11.60 8.86 9.65
N TYR A 28 10.58 9.21 8.85
CA TYR A 28 9.24 8.63 8.97
C TYR A 28 9.30 7.11 8.78
N GLY A 29 8.65 6.37 9.69
CA GLY A 29 8.68 4.91 9.74
C GLY A 29 7.35 4.30 9.31
N ILE A 30 7.40 3.28 8.45
CA ILE A 30 6.25 2.45 8.08
C ILE A 30 6.51 0.99 8.47
N HIS A 31 5.47 0.30 8.89
CA HIS A 31 5.51 -1.05 9.43
C HIS A 31 5.20 -2.07 8.34
N ARG A 32 6.08 -3.07 8.17
CA ARG A 32 5.87 -4.18 7.24
C ARG A 32 6.01 -5.50 7.97
N LEU A 33 5.05 -6.39 7.71
CA LEU A 33 5.11 -7.79 8.11
C LEU A 33 5.39 -8.67 6.90
N TYR A 34 6.20 -9.72 7.08
CA TYR A 34 6.59 -10.61 6.00
C TYR A 34 7.04 -11.98 6.55
N ARG A 35 6.96 -13.03 5.72
CA ARG A 35 7.40 -14.39 6.09
C ARG A 35 8.60 -14.88 5.29
N PHE A 36 8.72 -14.47 4.03
CA PHE A 36 9.79 -14.94 3.15
C PHE A 36 11.16 -14.32 3.49
N PRO A 37 12.28 -15.05 3.27
CA PRO A 37 13.62 -14.50 3.40
C PRO A 37 13.77 -13.19 2.63
N GLU A 38 14.43 -12.20 3.23
CA GLU A 38 14.67 -10.86 2.65
C GLU A 38 13.40 -10.06 2.30
N GLY A 39 12.21 -10.56 2.67
CA GLY A 39 10.92 -9.92 2.38
C GLY A 39 10.73 -8.54 3.03
N GLY A 40 11.66 -8.10 3.88
CA GLY A 40 11.70 -6.74 4.40
C GLY A 40 11.91 -5.69 3.30
N PHE A 41 12.63 -6.02 2.23
CA PHE A 41 12.87 -5.10 1.11
C PHE A 41 12.74 -5.74 -0.28
N LYS A 42 12.51 -7.06 -0.36
CA LYS A 42 12.15 -7.74 -1.61
C LYS A 42 10.63 -7.86 -1.72
N PRO A 43 10.04 -7.59 -2.91
CA PRO A 43 8.62 -7.81 -3.14
C PRO A 43 8.31 -9.32 -3.11
N ALA A 44 7.02 -9.65 -3.04
CA ALA A 44 6.59 -11.03 -3.13
C ALA A 44 7.01 -11.67 -4.48
N PRO A 45 7.34 -12.98 -4.50
CA PRO A 45 7.50 -13.73 -5.74
C PRO A 45 6.24 -13.62 -6.63
N PRO A 46 6.36 -13.67 -7.96
CA PRO A 46 5.26 -13.47 -8.90
C PRO A 46 3.99 -14.28 -8.60
N GLN A 47 4.14 -15.55 -8.19
CA GLN A 47 3.03 -16.45 -7.84
C GLN A 47 2.24 -16.06 -6.58
N PHE A 48 2.76 -15.13 -5.78
CA PHE A 48 2.12 -14.66 -4.55
C PHE A 48 1.66 -13.19 -4.63
N ARG A 49 1.71 -12.56 -5.82
CA ARG A 49 1.29 -11.17 -6.05
C ARG A 49 -0.23 -11.07 -6.22
N ASN A 50 -0.93 -11.18 -5.10
CA ASN A 50 -2.39 -11.24 -5.05
C ASN A 50 -3.07 -10.00 -4.45
N GLY A 51 -2.32 -8.97 -4.07
CA GLY A 51 -2.83 -7.76 -3.42
C GLY A 51 -3.58 -6.80 -4.35
N ARG A 52 -4.14 -5.74 -3.73
CA ARG A 52 -4.91 -4.68 -4.41
C ARG A 52 -4.09 -3.93 -5.45
N LEU A 53 -2.83 -3.65 -5.15
CA LEU A 53 -1.93 -2.87 -6.00
C LEU A 53 -0.94 -3.75 -6.77
N ASP A 54 -1.08 -5.08 -6.75
CA ASP A 54 -0.22 -5.97 -7.52
C ASP A 54 -0.58 -5.94 -9.02
N PRO A 55 0.30 -6.46 -9.90
CA PRO A 55 0.04 -6.47 -11.32
C PRO A 55 -1.29 -7.14 -11.72
N PRO A 56 -1.89 -6.72 -12.85
CA PRO A 56 -3.07 -7.37 -13.40
C PRO A 56 -2.85 -8.87 -13.62
N VAL A 57 -3.95 -9.64 -13.58
CA VAL A 57 -3.93 -11.09 -13.82
C VAL A 57 -3.30 -11.38 -15.19
N GLY A 58 -2.39 -12.36 -15.24
CA GLY A 58 -1.65 -12.72 -16.45
C GLY A 58 -0.39 -11.87 -16.71
N ARG A 59 -0.13 -10.83 -15.90
CA ARG A 59 1.05 -9.96 -16.00
C ARG A 59 1.86 -9.89 -14.69
N PRO A 60 2.11 -11.03 -13.98
CA PRO A 60 2.63 -10.99 -12.61
C PRO A 60 4.04 -10.41 -12.50
N ASP A 61 4.81 -10.38 -13.59
CA ASP A 61 6.22 -9.93 -13.61
C ASP A 61 6.42 -8.45 -13.92
N ASP A 62 5.37 -7.70 -14.23
CA ASP A 62 5.47 -6.30 -14.66
C ASP A 62 6.09 -5.38 -13.62
N TYR A 63 5.82 -5.65 -12.34
CA TYR A 63 6.35 -4.95 -11.18
C TYR A 63 6.07 -5.76 -9.90
N GLY A 64 6.67 -5.34 -8.78
CA GLY A 64 6.41 -5.92 -7.46
C GLY A 64 6.19 -4.82 -6.42
N MET A 65 5.35 -5.11 -5.42
CA MET A 65 4.95 -4.16 -4.39
C MET A 65 5.54 -4.48 -3.01
N LEU A 66 5.86 -3.43 -2.25
CA LEU A 66 6.13 -3.50 -0.82
C LEU A 66 4.95 -2.90 -0.04
N TYR A 67 4.00 -3.75 0.35
CA TYR A 67 2.93 -3.39 1.28
C TYR A 67 3.49 -3.10 2.68
N ALA A 68 3.15 -1.93 3.21
CA ALA A 68 3.48 -1.48 4.55
C ALA A 68 2.37 -0.56 5.05
N ALA A 69 2.27 -0.38 6.36
CA ALA A 69 1.25 0.45 6.99
C ALA A 69 1.89 1.52 7.89
N ASP A 70 1.10 2.55 8.22
CA ASP A 70 1.49 3.62 9.14
C ASP A 70 1.54 3.17 10.61
N SER A 71 0.96 2.00 10.92
CA SER A 71 0.99 1.40 12.25
C SER A 71 1.22 -0.11 12.19
N LEU A 72 1.81 -0.65 13.27
CA LEU A 72 1.97 -2.11 13.43
C LEU A 72 0.61 -2.82 13.47
N LEU A 73 -0.40 -2.19 14.07
CA LEU A 73 -1.75 -2.73 14.21
C LEU A 73 -2.40 -2.93 12.85
N THR A 74 -2.36 -1.91 11.99
CA THR A 74 -2.86 -2.00 10.60
C THR A 74 -2.12 -3.10 9.83
N ALA A 75 -0.79 -3.16 9.94
CA ALA A 75 0.00 -4.19 9.26
C ALA A 75 -0.37 -5.62 9.73
N ALA A 76 -0.66 -5.79 11.02
CA ALA A 76 -1.05 -7.07 11.60
C ALA A 76 -2.47 -7.51 11.18
N LEU A 77 -3.41 -6.57 11.06
CA LEU A 77 -4.74 -6.83 10.51
C LEU A 77 -4.67 -7.24 9.03
N GLU A 78 -3.96 -6.47 8.21
CA GLU A 78 -3.80 -6.75 6.77
C GLU A 78 -3.12 -8.09 6.50
N CYS A 79 -2.24 -8.55 7.40
CA CYS A 79 -1.58 -9.85 7.28
C CYS A 79 -2.36 -11.00 7.91
N GLY A 80 -3.56 -10.73 8.44
CA GLY A 80 -4.36 -11.73 9.17
C GLY A 80 -3.68 -12.29 10.41
N ALA A 81 -2.69 -11.58 10.97
CA ALA A 81 -2.05 -11.92 12.23
C ALA A 81 -2.94 -11.54 13.43
N LEU A 82 -3.74 -10.49 13.26
CA LEU A 82 -4.82 -10.13 14.16
C LEU A 82 -6.16 -10.25 13.44
N LEU A 83 -7.16 -10.73 14.17
CA LEU A 83 -8.55 -10.76 13.76
C LEU A 83 -9.29 -9.62 14.46
N LEU A 84 -10.07 -8.86 13.69
CA LEU A 84 -10.99 -7.87 14.24
C LEU A 84 -12.26 -8.59 14.68
N MET A 85 -12.50 -8.65 15.97
CA MET A 85 -13.67 -9.30 16.54
C MET A 85 -14.78 -8.27 16.76
N PRO A 86 -15.98 -8.46 16.17
CA PRO A 86 -17.13 -7.62 16.49
C PRO A 86 -17.61 -7.92 17.93
N PRO A 87 -17.70 -6.90 18.81
CA PRO A 87 -18.94 -6.12 18.94
C PRO A 87 -18.70 -4.60 19.15
N ALA A 88 -19.68 -3.84 19.70
CA ALA A 88 -19.76 -2.36 19.76
C ALA A 88 -18.48 -1.59 20.20
N GLN A 89 -17.53 -2.27 20.83
CA GLN A 89 -16.14 -1.83 20.91
C GLN A 89 -15.26 -2.90 20.24
N PRO A 90 -14.52 -2.57 19.17
CA PRO A 90 -13.70 -3.55 18.46
C PRO A 90 -12.62 -4.11 19.39
N THR A 91 -12.54 -5.44 19.48
CA THR A 91 -11.44 -6.15 20.15
C THR A 91 -10.60 -6.90 19.13
N TYR A 92 -9.37 -7.24 19.49
CA TYR A 92 -8.43 -7.95 18.63
C TYR A 92 -8.11 -9.32 19.21
N GLU A 93 -8.13 -10.34 18.37
CA GLU A 93 -7.66 -11.69 18.71
C GLU A 93 -6.46 -12.07 17.85
N ILE A 94 -5.54 -12.86 18.40
CA ILE A 94 -4.41 -13.41 17.63
C ILE A 94 -4.94 -14.53 16.74
N SER A 95 -4.62 -14.46 15.45
CA SER A 95 -5.00 -15.51 14.50
C SER A 95 -4.14 -16.76 14.66
N LEU A 96 -4.73 -17.81 15.26
CA LEU A 96 -4.06 -19.10 15.46
C LEU A 96 -3.93 -19.93 14.17
N ILE A 97 -4.67 -19.59 13.13
CA ILE A 97 -4.67 -20.30 11.83
C ILE A 97 -3.34 -20.12 11.10
N ALA A 98 -2.58 -19.07 11.44
CA ALA A 98 -1.42 -18.64 10.67
C ALA A 98 -0.07 -19.25 11.12
N GLU A 99 -0.06 -20.17 12.10
CA GLU A 99 1.16 -20.62 12.77
C GLU A 99 1.61 -22.06 12.47
N ALA A 100 0.72 -23.01 12.16
CA ALA A 100 1.10 -24.43 12.11
C ALA A 100 1.93 -24.83 10.87
N GLU A 101 1.79 -24.14 9.73
CA GLU A 101 2.41 -24.54 8.45
C GLU A 101 3.26 -23.46 7.78
N LEU A 102 3.24 -22.21 8.29
CA LEU A 102 3.93 -21.08 7.67
C LEU A 102 5.13 -20.62 8.50
N PRO A 103 6.23 -20.15 7.87
CA PRO A 103 7.34 -19.54 8.60
C PRO A 103 6.86 -18.39 9.50
N PRO A 104 7.48 -18.16 10.67
CA PRO A 104 7.08 -17.09 11.57
C PRO A 104 6.99 -15.73 10.87
N VAL A 105 5.98 -14.94 11.22
CA VAL A 105 5.87 -13.56 10.75
C VAL A 105 7.03 -12.75 11.33
N LYS A 106 7.74 -12.04 10.46
CA LYS A 106 8.78 -11.08 10.81
C LYS A 106 8.25 -9.67 10.65
N HIS A 107 8.78 -8.74 11.43
CA HIS A 107 8.45 -7.32 11.40
C HIS A 107 9.70 -6.50 11.08
N VAL A 108 9.53 -5.50 10.23
CA VAL A 108 10.52 -4.44 10.00
C VAL A 108 9.84 -3.07 9.99
N ILE A 109 10.56 -2.05 10.44
CA ILE A 109 10.20 -0.65 10.24
C ILE A 109 11.07 -0.12 9.09
N LEU A 110 10.44 0.22 7.97
CA LEU A 110 11.10 0.88 6.85
C LEU A 110 11.13 2.38 7.13
N ARG A 111 12.31 2.99 7.10
CA ARG A 111 12.47 4.42 7.35
C ARG A 111 12.85 5.14 6.07
N ALA A 112 12.14 6.23 5.77
CA ALA A 112 12.50 7.10 4.67
C ALA A 112 13.84 7.79 4.95
N THR A 113 14.85 7.60 4.12
CA THR A 113 16.17 8.27 4.26
C THR A 113 16.16 9.67 3.64
N GLN A 114 15.24 9.90 2.71
CA GLN A 114 14.98 11.17 2.04
C GLN A 114 13.48 11.42 2.00
N LYS A 115 13.04 12.60 1.54
CA LYS A 115 11.62 12.86 1.36
C LYS A 115 11.07 11.94 0.28
N VAL A 116 9.98 11.25 0.58
CA VAL A 116 9.35 10.29 -0.33
C VAL A 116 7.95 10.78 -0.68
N LYS A 117 7.58 10.72 -1.95
CA LYS A 117 6.22 11.03 -2.40
C LYS A 117 5.47 9.76 -2.74
N LEU A 118 4.20 9.73 -2.38
CA LEU A 118 3.24 8.68 -2.69
C LEU A 118 2.02 9.31 -3.35
N VAL A 119 1.46 8.68 -4.36
CA VAL A 119 0.16 9.11 -4.91
C VAL A 119 -0.94 8.77 -3.92
N ASP A 120 -1.82 9.73 -3.66
CA ASP A 120 -2.84 9.62 -2.62
C ASP A 120 -4.15 9.06 -3.17
N PHE A 121 -4.33 7.74 -3.10
CA PHE A 121 -5.58 7.07 -3.44
C PHE A 121 -6.61 7.11 -2.30
N MET A 122 -6.31 7.78 -1.17
CA MET A 122 -7.33 8.09 -0.16
C MET A 122 -8.14 9.35 -0.53
N ASP A 123 -7.58 10.20 -1.39
CA ASP A 123 -8.26 11.38 -1.94
C ASP A 123 -9.23 10.98 -3.05
N SER A 124 -10.52 11.30 -2.88
CA SER A 124 -11.58 10.89 -3.80
C SER A 124 -11.35 11.36 -5.24
N ALA A 125 -10.83 12.58 -5.42
CA ALA A 125 -10.60 13.14 -6.74
C ALA A 125 -9.44 12.41 -7.45
N THR A 126 -8.36 12.14 -6.72
CA THR A 126 -7.23 11.35 -7.21
C THR A 126 -7.67 9.93 -7.55
N ALA A 127 -8.34 9.24 -6.64
CA ALA A 127 -8.88 7.89 -6.87
C ALA A 127 -9.80 7.83 -8.10
N SER A 128 -10.73 8.78 -8.23
CA SER A 128 -11.65 8.85 -9.39
C SER A 128 -10.90 9.07 -10.71
N ALA A 129 -9.82 9.86 -10.71
CA ALA A 129 -9.00 10.08 -11.90
C ALA A 129 -8.29 8.80 -12.41
N PHE A 130 -8.19 7.77 -11.55
CA PHE A 130 -7.69 6.44 -11.89
C PHE A 130 -8.81 5.38 -12.00
N GLY A 131 -10.08 5.79 -11.98
CA GLY A 131 -11.23 4.89 -12.11
C GLY A 131 -11.55 4.10 -10.84
N LEU A 132 -11.09 4.56 -9.67
CA LEU A 132 -11.39 3.95 -8.38
C LEU A 132 -12.59 4.64 -7.71
N ASN A 133 -13.42 3.83 -7.07
CA ASN A 133 -14.46 4.29 -6.16
C ASN A 133 -14.02 3.97 -4.71
N ILE A 134 -13.67 4.99 -3.94
CA ILE A 134 -13.19 4.83 -2.56
C ILE A 134 -14.29 4.35 -1.58
N ASP A 135 -15.55 4.56 -1.96
CA ASP A 135 -16.73 4.12 -1.21
C ASP A 135 -17.28 2.78 -1.76
N GLY A 136 -16.56 2.19 -2.73
CA GLY A 136 -16.90 0.89 -3.31
C GLY A 136 -16.50 -0.28 -2.41
N VAL A 137 -16.83 -1.49 -2.87
CA VAL A 137 -16.45 -2.74 -2.18
C VAL A 137 -14.93 -2.90 -2.20
N LEU A 138 -14.31 -2.96 -1.02
CA LEU A 138 -12.85 -3.03 -0.85
C LEU A 138 -12.20 -4.25 -1.53
N ASP A 139 -12.94 -5.36 -1.63
CA ASP A 139 -12.44 -6.62 -2.23
C ASP A 139 -12.60 -6.70 -3.76
N HIS A 140 -13.08 -5.63 -4.39
CA HIS A 140 -13.13 -5.56 -5.85
C HIS A 140 -11.74 -5.21 -6.40
N LEU A 141 -10.84 -6.21 -6.43
CA LEU A 141 -9.42 -6.05 -6.78
C LEU A 141 -9.13 -5.56 -8.22
N PRO A 142 -9.86 -5.96 -9.28
CA PRO A 142 -9.45 -5.65 -10.65
C PRO A 142 -9.29 -4.14 -10.95
N PRO A 143 -10.21 -3.25 -10.54
CA PRO A 143 -10.02 -1.81 -10.68
C PRO A 143 -8.77 -1.29 -9.98
N TRP A 144 -8.46 -1.76 -8.77
CA TRP A 144 -7.27 -1.37 -8.01
C TRP A 144 -5.98 -1.75 -8.74
N ARG A 145 -5.90 -2.99 -9.23
CA ARG A 145 -4.73 -3.47 -9.98
C ARG A 145 -4.56 -2.71 -11.30
N GLN A 146 -5.66 -2.40 -11.98
CA GLN A 146 -5.65 -1.61 -13.20
C GLN A 146 -5.20 -0.16 -12.94
N ALA A 147 -5.68 0.47 -11.88
CA ALA A 147 -5.25 1.81 -11.47
C ALA A 147 -3.75 1.84 -11.11
N ALA A 148 -3.27 0.85 -10.36
CA ALA A 148 -1.86 0.72 -10.01
C ALA A 148 -0.98 0.52 -11.25
N ALA A 149 -1.38 -0.36 -12.17
CA ALA A 149 -0.66 -0.58 -13.43
C ALA A 149 -0.56 0.70 -14.27
N GLN A 150 -1.68 1.41 -14.44
CA GLN A 150 -1.70 2.69 -15.16
C GLN A 150 -0.77 3.72 -14.51
N LEU A 151 -0.82 3.84 -13.18
CA LEU A 151 0.06 4.77 -12.47
C LEU A 151 1.53 4.42 -12.67
N ILE A 152 1.90 3.15 -12.54
CA ILE A 152 3.28 2.70 -12.73
C ILE A 152 3.77 2.95 -14.16
N GLU A 153 2.92 2.72 -15.17
CA GLU A 153 3.23 3.05 -16.56
C GLU A 153 3.47 4.56 -16.73
N LEU A 154 2.63 5.41 -16.13
CA LEU A 154 2.79 6.87 -16.17
C LEU A 154 4.08 7.33 -15.48
N LEU A 155 4.40 6.78 -14.31
CA LEU A 155 5.62 7.13 -13.57
C LEU A 155 6.89 6.68 -14.31
N ARG A 156 6.85 5.57 -15.05
CA ARG A 156 7.98 5.07 -15.85
C ARG A 156 8.27 5.90 -17.10
N GLN A 157 7.27 6.60 -17.62
CA GLN A 157 7.42 7.39 -18.86
C GLN A 157 8.12 8.73 -18.65
N ASP A 158 8.15 9.24 -17.42
CA ASP A 158 8.66 10.59 -17.13
C ASP A 158 9.59 10.60 -15.90
N MET A 159 10.87 10.88 -16.16
CA MET A 159 11.92 10.96 -15.14
C MET A 159 11.68 12.08 -14.12
N ALA A 160 10.80 13.05 -14.40
CA ALA A 160 10.42 14.08 -13.44
C ALA A 160 9.74 13.50 -12.19
N TYR A 161 9.24 12.26 -12.24
CA TYR A 161 8.54 11.60 -11.14
C TYR A 161 9.37 10.54 -10.40
N HIS A 162 10.69 10.55 -10.55
CA HIS A 162 11.59 9.58 -9.89
C HIS A 162 11.52 9.56 -8.36
N ASP A 163 10.98 10.62 -7.73
CA ASP A 163 10.80 10.71 -6.28
C ASP A 163 9.39 10.31 -5.81
N VAL A 164 8.51 9.90 -6.73
CA VAL A 164 7.23 9.25 -6.46
C VAL A 164 7.44 7.74 -6.50
N VAL A 165 7.37 7.08 -5.34
CA VAL A 165 7.82 5.68 -5.19
C VAL A 165 6.67 4.70 -4.90
N GLY A 166 5.43 5.18 -4.85
CA GLY A 166 4.29 4.32 -4.56
C GLY A 166 2.97 5.06 -4.36
N VAL A 167 2.07 4.40 -3.66
CA VAL A 167 0.68 4.81 -3.42
C VAL A 167 0.40 4.72 -1.92
N CYS A 168 -0.33 5.69 -1.37
CA CYS A 168 -1.03 5.52 -0.10
C CYS A 168 -2.52 5.32 -0.37
N TYR A 169 -3.12 4.34 0.32
CA TYR A 169 -4.52 3.96 0.14
C TYR A 169 -5.11 3.53 1.48
N ARG A 170 -6.43 3.48 1.55
CA ARG A 170 -7.15 3.04 2.75
C ARG A 170 -7.10 1.51 2.88
N SER A 171 -6.59 1.04 4.01
CA SER A 171 -6.64 -0.38 4.41
C SER A 171 -8.05 -0.78 4.79
#